data_AF-A0A962INR5-F1
#
_entry.id   AF-A0A962INR5-F1
#
_cell.length_a   1.000
_cell.length_b   1.000
_cell.length_c   1.000
_cell.angle_alpha   90.00
_cell.angle_beta   90.00
_cell.angle_gamma   90.00
#
_symmetry.space_group_name_H-M   'P 1'
#
loop_
_entity.id
_entity.type
_entity.pdbx_description
1 polymer ?
#
loop_
_entity_poly.entity_id
_entity_poly.type
_entity_poly.pdbx_seq_one_letter_code
_entity_poly.pdbx_strand_id
1 'polypeptide(L)'
;MAASFVYEGKLEDYGQPANGHYDLRIGAYSERQLGASVLAPTTFYAVPVVDGQFRLEVELPLANTDAVWIEAAVRQQGAADFNPIPGRSKAVSGTIGQCWSTTGDAGSTGANRLGTLDARPLRLVTDNAESLVLTPSEILFNFSPITANLRAGSRANQIIGARGATISGGGMPDSGDSDPDFANDGPNRAFGHYSTISGGYGNGTGFLASFRLGDLATVGGGARNFANGLGSTVIGGSSNVATGFSSAVLGGESNAADGHESVVSGGFRNCAGGDGSWAGGTRAQVRKDNAGTSNDGAGCLDVAFTGDSDGDEGTFVWADLSSGSAFTSTGPNQFLIRSSNGLG
;
A
#
# COMPACT_ATOMS: atom_id res chain seq x y z
N MET A 1 37.25 -10.28 -14.09
CA MET A 1 36.42 -11.44 -13.69
C MET A 1 35.40 -11.64 -14.79
N ALA A 2 35.36 -12.81 -15.44
CA ALA A 2 34.36 -13.12 -16.45
C ALA A 2 33.03 -13.39 -15.74
N ALA A 3 31.93 -12.83 -16.23
CA ALA A 3 30.60 -13.16 -15.73
C ALA A 3 30.07 -14.34 -16.55
N SER A 4 29.73 -15.45 -15.90
CA SER A 4 28.96 -16.52 -16.52
C SER A 4 27.50 -16.08 -16.63
N PHE A 5 26.87 -16.35 -17.78
CA PHE A 5 25.43 -16.14 -17.95
C PHE A 5 24.82 -17.33 -18.67
N VAL A 6 23.53 -17.55 -18.41
CA VAL A 6 22.76 -18.61 -19.05
C VAL A 6 22.07 -18.03 -20.28
N TYR A 7 22.25 -18.68 -21.43
CA TYR A 7 21.54 -18.36 -22.67
C TYR A 7 20.54 -19.49 -22.97
N GLU A 8 19.26 -19.15 -22.97
CA GLU A 8 18.17 -20.05 -23.34
C GLU A 8 17.54 -19.57 -24.64
N GLY A 9 17.15 -20.51 -25.50
CA GLY A 9 16.57 -20.17 -26.79
C GLY A 9 15.65 -21.25 -27.32
N LYS A 10 14.92 -20.88 -28.38
CA LYS A 10 14.05 -21.77 -29.14
C LYS A 10 14.64 -22.00 -30.53
N LEU A 11 14.70 -23.24 -30.96
CA LEU A 11 15.12 -23.68 -32.28
C LEU A 11 13.96 -24.37 -32.98
N GLU A 12 13.78 -24.04 -34.24
CA GLU A 12 12.81 -24.69 -35.13
C GLU A 12 13.57 -25.33 -36.30
N ASP A 13 13.12 -26.52 -36.70
CA ASP A 13 13.63 -27.27 -37.83
C ASP A 13 12.46 -27.48 -38.81
N TYR A 14 12.55 -26.85 -39.99
CA TYR A 14 11.47 -26.80 -40.99
C TYR A 14 10.09 -26.40 -40.45
N GLY A 15 10.04 -25.44 -39.50
CA GLY A 15 8.81 -24.91 -38.93
C GLY A 15 8.17 -25.78 -37.84
N GLN A 16 8.88 -26.80 -37.34
CA GLN A 16 8.52 -27.58 -36.16
C GLN A 16 9.57 -27.41 -35.05
N PRO A 17 9.23 -27.60 -33.77
CA PRO A 17 10.23 -27.55 -32.70
C PRO A 17 11.35 -28.58 -32.93
N ALA A 18 12.60 -28.11 -32.92
CA ALA A 18 13.76 -28.96 -33.15
C ALA A 18 13.98 -29.94 -31.97
N ASN A 19 14.44 -31.15 -32.27
CA ASN A 19 14.71 -32.18 -31.26
C ASN A 19 15.99 -32.94 -31.62
N GLY A 20 16.86 -33.19 -30.63
CA GLY A 20 18.11 -33.92 -30.82
C GLY A 20 19.32 -33.15 -30.31
N HIS A 21 20.49 -33.39 -30.92
CA HIS A 21 21.74 -32.75 -30.53
C HIS A 21 22.21 -31.82 -31.65
N TYR A 22 22.54 -30.59 -31.27
CA TYR A 22 22.98 -29.53 -32.19
C TYR A 22 24.28 -28.93 -31.69
N ASP A 23 25.14 -28.50 -32.61
CA ASP A 23 26.27 -27.65 -32.22
C ASP A 23 25.80 -26.20 -32.31
N LEU A 24 25.98 -25.44 -31.22
CA LEU A 24 25.70 -24.01 -31.18
C LEU A 24 26.98 -23.21 -31.06
N ARG A 25 27.07 -22.14 -31.84
CA ARG A 25 28.20 -21.23 -31.84
C ARG A 25 27.74 -19.85 -31.45
N ILE A 26 28.40 -19.27 -30.44
CA ILE A 26 28.14 -17.93 -29.95
C ILE A 26 29.30 -17.03 -30.38
N GLY A 27 29.00 -16.01 -31.18
CA GLY A 27 29.94 -14.98 -31.58
C GLY A 27 29.60 -13.63 -30.96
N ALA A 28 30.62 -12.83 -30.68
CA ALA A 28 30.48 -11.46 -30.18
C ALA A 28 30.98 -10.48 -31.24
N TYR A 29 30.20 -9.45 -31.53
CA TYR A 29 30.42 -8.53 -32.66
C TYR A 29 30.29 -7.06 -32.25
N SER A 30 30.97 -6.17 -32.98
CA SER A 30 30.98 -4.74 -32.69
C SER A 30 29.68 -4.03 -33.08
N GLU A 31 28.93 -4.59 -34.03
CA GLU A 31 27.74 -3.98 -34.60
C GLU A 31 26.63 -5.01 -34.87
N ARG A 32 25.40 -4.50 -34.98
CA ARG A 32 24.17 -5.30 -35.11
C ARG A 32 24.09 -6.19 -36.36
N GLN A 33 24.72 -5.79 -37.47
CA GLN A 33 24.52 -6.47 -38.77
C GLN A 33 25.81 -6.83 -39.51
N LEU A 34 26.82 -5.94 -39.56
CA LEU A 34 28.04 -6.15 -40.38
C LEU A 34 29.34 -5.91 -39.60
N GLY A 35 29.29 -5.88 -38.27
CA GLY A 35 30.47 -5.67 -37.43
C GLY A 35 31.43 -6.85 -37.44
N ALA A 36 32.72 -6.58 -37.24
CA ALA A 36 33.75 -7.60 -37.05
C ALA A 36 33.54 -8.37 -35.74
N SER A 37 34.03 -9.61 -35.69
CA SER A 37 34.05 -10.41 -34.46
C SER A 37 34.99 -9.75 -33.45
N VAL A 38 34.49 -9.43 -32.27
CA VAL A 38 35.24 -8.81 -31.17
C VAL A 38 35.99 -9.86 -30.36
N LEU A 39 35.47 -11.10 -30.35
CA LEU A 39 36.10 -12.25 -29.73
C LEU A 39 36.06 -13.46 -30.67
N ALA A 40 36.94 -14.44 -30.44
CA ALA A 40 36.83 -15.73 -31.08
C ALA A 40 35.49 -16.38 -30.68
N PRO A 41 34.70 -16.90 -31.64
CA PRO A 41 33.41 -17.49 -31.33
C PRO A 41 33.56 -18.80 -30.54
N THR A 42 32.73 -18.97 -29.52
CA THR A 42 32.71 -20.17 -28.68
C THR A 42 31.75 -21.17 -29.28
N THR A 43 32.18 -22.43 -29.45
CA THR A 43 31.32 -23.51 -29.96
C THR A 43 31.01 -24.49 -28.84
N PHE A 44 29.71 -24.74 -28.65
CA PHE A 44 29.14 -25.72 -27.75
C PHE A 44 28.71 -26.92 -28.60
N TYR A 45 29.35 -28.06 -28.37
CA TYR A 45 29.08 -29.26 -29.14
C TYR A 45 27.99 -30.10 -28.49
N ALA A 46 27.21 -30.79 -29.31
CA ALA A 46 26.23 -31.78 -28.86
C ALA A 46 25.24 -31.25 -27.80
N VAL A 47 24.75 -30.03 -27.97
CA VAL A 47 23.79 -29.40 -27.07
C VAL A 47 22.44 -30.08 -27.24
N PRO A 48 21.83 -30.60 -26.15
CA PRO A 48 20.51 -31.20 -26.23
C PRO A 48 19.47 -30.11 -26.51
N VAL A 49 18.64 -30.36 -27.52
CA VAL A 49 17.47 -29.56 -27.85
C VAL A 49 16.25 -30.46 -27.69
N VAL A 50 15.31 -30.05 -26.84
CA VAL A 50 14.09 -30.81 -26.52
C VAL A 50 12.90 -29.89 -26.67
N ASP A 51 11.94 -30.27 -27.51
CA ASP A 51 10.77 -29.45 -27.86
C ASP A 51 11.15 -28.02 -28.30
N GLY A 52 12.21 -27.93 -29.10
CA GLY A 52 12.80 -26.70 -29.58
C GLY A 52 13.60 -25.93 -28.53
N GLN A 53 13.61 -26.31 -27.24
CA GLN A 53 14.33 -25.55 -26.21
C GLN A 53 15.74 -26.06 -25.99
N PHE A 54 16.67 -25.13 -25.76
CA PHE A 54 18.05 -25.42 -25.38
C PHE A 54 18.55 -24.43 -24.32
N ARG A 55 19.60 -24.82 -23.61
CA ARG A 55 20.26 -24.02 -22.59
C ARG A 55 21.78 -24.11 -22.72
N LEU A 56 22.45 -22.96 -22.66
CA LEU A 56 23.91 -22.85 -22.68
C LEU A 56 24.39 -22.06 -21.47
N GLU A 57 25.49 -22.49 -20.88
CA GLU A 57 26.26 -21.67 -19.94
C GLU A 57 27.41 -21.04 -20.71
N VAL A 58 27.38 -19.71 -20.83
CA VAL A 58 28.32 -18.97 -21.66
C VAL A 58 29.18 -18.08 -20.77
N GLU A 59 30.50 -18.20 -20.94
CA GLU A 59 31.46 -17.26 -20.39
C GLU A 59 32.04 -16.42 -21.53
N LEU A 60 31.72 -15.12 -21.54
CA LEU A 60 32.34 -14.18 -22.47
C LEU A 60 33.20 -13.19 -21.68
N PRO A 61 34.52 -13.11 -21.93
CA PRO A 61 35.40 -12.13 -21.28
C PRO A 61 35.22 -10.73 -21.90
N LEU A 62 34.02 -10.18 -21.79
CA LEU A 62 33.66 -8.85 -22.31
C LEU A 62 34.08 -7.78 -21.30
N ALA A 63 35.36 -7.40 -21.29
CA ALA A 63 35.83 -6.26 -20.50
C ALA A 63 35.60 -4.94 -21.27
N ASN A 64 34.94 -3.97 -20.64
CA ASN A 64 34.88 -2.55 -21.06
C ASN A 64 34.57 -2.30 -22.55
N THR A 65 33.41 -2.73 -23.03
CA THR A 65 32.95 -2.40 -24.39
C THR A 65 31.55 -1.79 -24.34
N ASP A 66 31.40 -0.60 -24.94
CA ASP A 66 30.19 0.25 -24.83
C ASP A 66 28.95 -0.32 -25.55
N ALA A 67 29.14 -1.33 -26.42
CA ALA A 67 28.08 -2.18 -26.95
C ALA A 67 28.69 -3.41 -27.64
N VAL A 68 28.29 -4.61 -27.24
CA VAL A 68 28.62 -5.86 -27.95
C VAL A 68 27.33 -6.48 -28.46
N TRP A 69 27.37 -7.10 -29.62
CA TRP A 69 26.24 -7.77 -30.24
C TRP A 69 26.53 -9.26 -30.31
N ILE A 70 25.64 -10.09 -29.76
CA ILE A 70 25.78 -11.54 -29.75
C ILE A 70 25.00 -12.13 -30.91
N GLU A 71 25.65 -13.01 -31.66
CA GLU A 71 25.05 -13.84 -32.69
C GLU A 71 25.12 -15.29 -32.23
N ALA A 72 23.99 -15.99 -32.28
CA ALA A 72 23.96 -17.42 -32.16
C ALA A 72 23.88 -18.02 -33.57
N ALA A 73 24.67 -19.04 -33.83
CA ALA A 73 24.60 -19.84 -35.04
C ALA A 73 24.47 -21.31 -34.66
N VAL A 74 23.74 -22.08 -35.46
CA VAL A 74 23.40 -23.46 -35.16
C VAL A 74 23.71 -24.34 -36.35
N ARG A 75 24.14 -25.57 -36.07
CA ARG A 75 24.17 -26.64 -37.05
C ARG A 75 23.71 -27.94 -36.41
N GLN A 76 23.20 -28.84 -37.23
CA GLN A 76 23.00 -30.22 -36.78
C GLN A 76 24.36 -30.84 -36.46
N GLN A 77 24.43 -31.67 -35.42
CA GLN A 77 25.69 -32.30 -35.02
C GLN A 77 26.32 -33.05 -36.20
N GLY A 78 27.55 -32.70 -36.55
CA GLY A 78 28.30 -33.29 -37.68
C GLY A 78 28.09 -32.61 -39.04
N ALA A 79 27.22 -31.61 -39.16
CA ALA A 79 27.13 -30.80 -40.38
C ALA A 79 28.38 -29.89 -40.54
N ALA A 80 28.71 -29.53 -41.78
CA ALA A 80 29.89 -28.73 -42.07
C ALA A 80 29.72 -27.27 -41.61
N ASP A 81 28.61 -26.65 -41.98
CA ASP A 81 28.40 -25.20 -41.84
C ASP A 81 27.43 -24.84 -40.72
N PHE A 82 27.69 -23.69 -40.09
CA PHE A 82 26.80 -23.07 -39.11
C PHE A 82 25.85 -22.10 -39.79
N ASN A 83 24.55 -22.25 -39.51
CA ASN A 83 23.51 -21.32 -39.95
C ASN A 83 23.28 -20.26 -38.86
N PRO A 84 23.50 -18.96 -39.14
CA PRO A 84 23.23 -17.91 -38.17
C PRO A 84 21.73 -17.82 -37.89
N ILE A 85 21.37 -17.69 -36.62
CA ILE A 85 20.01 -17.35 -36.20
C ILE A 85 19.81 -15.86 -36.48
N PRO A 86 18.79 -15.45 -37.26
CA PRO A 86 18.65 -14.06 -37.69
C PRO A 86 18.50 -13.07 -36.53
N GLY A 87 19.30 -12.00 -36.58
CA GLY A 87 19.23 -10.87 -35.65
C GLY A 87 20.18 -11.00 -34.46
N ARG A 88 21.20 -10.12 -34.41
CA ARG A 88 22.08 -10.04 -33.24
C ARG A 88 21.37 -9.37 -32.07
N SER A 89 21.58 -9.90 -30.87
CA SER A 89 21.07 -9.32 -29.61
C SER A 89 22.15 -8.46 -28.98
N LYS A 90 21.81 -7.24 -28.55
CA LYS A 90 22.75 -6.37 -27.84
C LYS A 90 23.07 -7.01 -26.48
N ALA A 91 24.30 -7.45 -26.27
CA ALA A 91 24.80 -7.78 -24.95
C ALA A 91 24.91 -6.48 -24.16
N VAL A 92 24.03 -6.34 -23.18
CA VAL A 92 24.12 -5.30 -22.17
C VAL A 92 24.79 -5.94 -20.97
N SER A 93 25.92 -5.39 -20.52
CA SER A 93 26.46 -5.74 -19.21
C SER A 93 25.47 -5.21 -18.17
N GLY A 94 24.54 -6.05 -17.74
CA GLY A 94 23.57 -5.76 -16.71
C GLY A 94 23.66 -6.83 -15.64
N THR A 95 23.95 -6.43 -14.41
CA THR A 95 23.84 -7.28 -13.23
C THR A 95 22.45 -7.91 -13.19
N ILE A 96 22.35 -9.19 -12.77
CA ILE A 96 21.07 -9.80 -12.36
C ILE A 96 20.37 -8.78 -11.44
N GLY A 97 19.17 -8.32 -11.80
CA GLY A 97 18.45 -7.21 -11.15
C GLY A 97 18.16 -5.98 -12.03
N GLN A 98 18.65 -5.92 -13.28
CA GLN A 98 18.28 -4.87 -14.26
C GLN A 98 16.98 -5.16 -15.04
N CYS A 99 16.49 -6.40 -14.97
CA CYS A 99 15.17 -6.81 -15.44
C CYS A 99 14.46 -7.49 -14.28
N TRP A 100 13.17 -7.21 -14.08
CA TRP A 100 12.37 -7.97 -13.13
C TRP A 100 12.36 -9.43 -13.56
N SER A 101 13.04 -10.28 -12.80
CA SER A 101 12.95 -11.71 -13.01
C SER A 101 11.51 -12.11 -12.73
N THR A 102 10.81 -12.67 -13.73
CA THR A 102 9.49 -13.24 -13.47
C THR A 102 9.59 -14.39 -12.48
N THR A 103 10.77 -14.92 -12.13
CA THR A 103 11.00 -15.98 -11.13
C THR A 103 11.34 -15.47 -9.71
N GLY A 104 11.41 -14.14 -9.51
CA GLY A 104 11.83 -13.47 -8.26
C GLY A 104 13.35 -13.36 -8.11
N ASP A 105 13.83 -12.40 -7.29
CA ASP A 105 15.25 -12.26 -6.96
C ASP A 105 15.70 -13.30 -5.91
N ALA A 106 17.00 -13.63 -5.88
CA ALA A 106 17.62 -14.92 -5.47
C ALA A 106 17.00 -15.73 -4.30
N GLY A 107 16.61 -17.00 -4.59
CA GLY A 107 16.24 -18.05 -3.62
C GLY A 107 14.91 -18.83 -3.86
N SER A 108 14.29 -18.78 -5.05
CA SER A 108 12.92 -19.28 -5.31
C SER A 108 12.90 -20.58 -6.13
N THR A 109 12.10 -21.57 -5.69
CA THR A 109 11.89 -22.87 -6.37
C THR A 109 10.54 -22.97 -7.13
N GLY A 110 9.94 -21.83 -7.51
CA GLY A 110 8.63 -21.79 -8.18
C GLY A 110 8.65 -20.95 -9.47
N ALA A 111 7.81 -21.34 -10.44
CA ALA A 111 7.93 -20.95 -11.85
C ALA A 111 7.89 -19.44 -12.14
N ASN A 112 7.05 -18.62 -11.49
CA ASN A 112 7.09 -17.15 -11.63
C ASN A 112 6.52 -16.41 -10.39
N ARG A 113 7.21 -15.40 -9.83
CA ARG A 113 6.75 -14.49 -8.76
C ARG A 113 7.34 -13.07 -8.88
N LEU A 114 6.60 -12.08 -8.35
CA LEU A 114 7.07 -10.71 -8.10
C LEU A 114 7.25 -10.49 -6.59
N GLY A 115 8.46 -10.21 -6.13
CA GLY A 115 8.70 -9.85 -4.73
C GLY A 115 10.09 -10.22 -4.22
N THR A 116 10.29 -10.07 -2.92
CA THR A 116 11.49 -10.52 -2.19
C THR A 116 11.25 -11.90 -1.58
N LEU A 117 12.32 -12.61 -1.26
CA LEU A 117 12.26 -13.92 -0.59
C LEU A 117 12.64 -13.88 0.88
N ASP A 118 13.16 -12.75 1.32
CA ASP A 118 13.36 -12.42 2.72
C ASP A 118 12.21 -11.53 3.23
N ALA A 119 12.15 -11.36 4.55
CA ALA A 119 11.18 -10.49 5.21
C ALA A 119 11.52 -9.00 5.04
N ARG A 120 11.96 -8.59 3.85
CA ARG A 120 12.19 -7.19 3.48
C ARG A 120 10.96 -6.61 2.76
N PRO A 121 10.78 -5.27 2.78
CA PRO A 121 9.68 -4.65 2.06
C PRO A 121 9.80 -4.76 0.53
N LEU A 122 8.70 -5.03 -0.16
CA LEU A 122 8.58 -4.83 -1.61
C LEU A 122 8.20 -3.37 -1.89
N ARG A 123 8.95 -2.68 -2.75
CA ARG A 123 8.75 -1.27 -3.08
C ARG A 123 8.48 -1.09 -4.57
N LEU A 124 7.37 -0.41 -4.90
CA LEU A 124 7.05 0.07 -6.23
C LEU A 124 7.29 1.58 -6.27
N VAL A 125 8.05 2.03 -7.27
CA VAL A 125 8.56 3.40 -7.37
C VAL A 125 8.11 4.01 -8.70
N THR A 126 7.58 5.23 -8.65
CA THR A 126 7.26 6.07 -9.83
C THR A 126 8.02 7.38 -9.70
N ASP A 127 8.71 7.80 -10.76
CA ASP A 127 9.51 9.04 -10.75
C ASP A 127 10.47 9.15 -9.55
N ASN A 128 11.15 8.05 -9.23
CA ASN A 128 12.07 7.96 -8.09
C ASN A 128 11.42 8.22 -6.70
N ALA A 129 10.09 8.14 -6.60
CA ALA A 129 9.33 8.21 -5.36
C ALA A 129 8.60 6.88 -5.07
N GLU A 130 8.60 6.44 -3.81
CA GLU A 130 7.85 5.25 -3.38
C GLU A 130 6.35 5.50 -3.50
N SER A 131 5.68 4.76 -4.38
CA SER A 131 4.23 4.86 -4.61
C SER A 131 3.46 3.76 -3.89
N LEU A 132 4.10 2.60 -3.67
CA LEU A 132 3.53 1.48 -2.90
C LEU A 132 4.63 0.69 -2.21
N VAL A 133 4.42 0.36 -0.94
CA VAL A 133 5.31 -0.44 -0.11
C VAL A 133 4.50 -1.52 0.61
N LEU A 134 4.88 -2.77 0.42
CA LEU A 134 4.39 -3.90 1.22
C LEU A 134 5.46 -4.29 2.23
N THR A 135 5.17 -4.08 3.52
CA THR A 135 6.12 -4.36 4.61
C THR A 135 5.64 -5.56 5.40
N PRO A 136 6.36 -6.70 5.41
CA PRO A 136 5.99 -7.83 6.26
C PRO A 136 6.04 -7.45 7.75
N SER A 137 5.19 -8.06 8.57
CA SER A 137 5.17 -7.80 10.00
C SER A 137 6.44 -8.33 10.68
N GLU A 138 6.96 -7.58 11.65
CA GLU A 138 8.07 -8.02 12.49
C GLU A 138 7.69 -9.20 13.41
N ILE A 139 6.40 -9.35 13.73
CA ILE A 139 5.89 -10.50 14.46
C ILE A 139 5.86 -11.72 13.54
N LEU A 140 6.44 -12.81 14.02
CA LEU A 140 6.54 -14.08 13.29
C LEU A 140 5.64 -15.15 13.93
N PHE A 141 5.06 -16.02 13.10
CA PHE A 141 4.47 -17.29 13.49
C PHE A 141 5.18 -18.40 12.72
N ASN A 142 5.72 -19.39 13.44
CA ASN A 142 6.58 -20.42 12.84
C ASN A 142 7.70 -19.83 11.95
N PHE A 143 8.40 -18.80 12.45
CA PHE A 143 9.47 -18.07 11.75
C PHE A 143 9.05 -17.32 10.47
N SER A 144 7.76 -17.20 10.19
CA SER A 144 7.23 -16.47 9.04
C SER A 144 6.43 -15.24 9.48
N PRO A 145 6.55 -14.08 8.80
CA PRO A 145 5.68 -12.93 9.08
C PRO A 145 4.20 -13.32 9.05
N ILE A 146 3.43 -12.89 10.06
CA ILE A 146 2.01 -13.26 10.18
C ILE A 146 1.09 -12.48 9.25
N THR A 147 1.54 -11.31 8.79
CA THR A 147 0.79 -10.41 7.91
C THR A 147 1.77 -9.44 7.24
N ALA A 148 1.26 -8.57 6.38
CA ALA A 148 2.00 -7.41 5.88
C ALA A 148 1.18 -6.12 6.10
N ASN A 149 1.88 -5.00 6.16
CA ASN A 149 1.31 -3.66 6.04
C ASN A 149 1.35 -3.23 4.57
N LEU A 150 0.30 -2.56 4.11
CA LEU A 150 0.25 -1.93 2.78
C LEU A 150 0.28 -0.42 2.95
N ARG A 151 1.28 0.24 2.37
CA ARG A 151 1.37 1.70 2.31
C ARG A 151 1.46 2.16 0.87
N ALA A 152 0.41 2.78 0.36
CA ALA A 152 0.37 3.37 -0.98
C ALA A 152 0.15 4.89 -0.94
N GLY A 153 0.34 5.56 -2.08
CA GLY A 153 0.17 6.99 -2.24
C GLY A 153 1.45 7.78 -1.95
N SER A 154 1.32 8.93 -1.28
CA SER A 154 2.48 9.74 -0.90
C SER A 154 3.46 8.94 -0.05
N ARG A 155 4.75 9.05 -0.38
CA ARG A 155 5.86 8.48 0.42
C ARG A 155 5.87 8.96 1.88
N ALA A 156 5.19 10.07 2.17
CA ALA A 156 5.06 10.63 3.52
C ALA A 156 4.04 9.87 4.37
N ASN A 157 3.18 9.01 3.79
CA ASN A 157 2.28 8.15 4.56
C ASN A 157 3.06 7.29 5.58
N GLN A 158 2.46 7.03 6.73
CA GLN A 158 3.13 6.37 7.84
C GLN A 158 2.29 5.22 8.38
N ILE A 159 2.95 4.07 8.54
CA ILE A 159 2.43 2.95 9.32
C ILE A 159 3.47 2.69 10.40
N ILE A 160 3.15 2.97 11.66
CA ILE A 160 4.12 2.95 12.76
C ILE A 160 3.57 2.08 13.89
N GLY A 161 4.34 1.08 14.33
CA GLY A 161 3.93 0.17 15.40
C GLY A 161 2.76 -0.77 15.04
N ALA A 162 2.14 -0.61 13.88
CA ALA A 162 1.02 -1.40 13.43
C ALA A 162 1.44 -2.65 12.62
N ARG A 163 0.55 -3.64 12.58
CA ARG A 163 0.65 -4.83 11.73
C ARG A 163 -0.68 -5.07 11.03
N GLY A 164 -0.65 -5.54 9.78
CA GLY A 164 -1.87 -5.73 8.99
C GLY A 164 -2.58 -4.43 8.63
N ALA A 165 -1.94 -3.28 8.86
CA ALA A 165 -2.54 -1.98 8.58
C ALA A 165 -2.46 -1.66 7.08
N THR A 166 -3.49 -0.99 6.58
CA THR A 166 -3.63 -0.67 5.16
C THR A 166 -3.86 0.83 4.99
N ILE A 167 -2.98 1.47 4.23
CA ILE A 167 -3.20 2.81 3.65
C ILE A 167 -3.23 2.62 2.14
N SER A 168 -4.43 2.66 1.55
CA SER A 168 -4.61 2.29 0.13
C SER A 168 -4.17 3.39 -0.85
N GLY A 169 -3.88 4.61 -0.38
CA GLY A 169 -3.42 5.70 -1.22
C GLY A 169 -3.49 7.07 -0.55
N GLY A 170 -3.47 8.11 -1.39
CA GLY A 170 -3.57 9.51 -0.95
C GLY A 170 -2.38 9.94 -0.10
N GLY A 171 -2.65 10.89 0.81
CA GLY A 171 -1.66 11.57 1.63
C GLY A 171 -0.89 12.61 0.84
N MET A 172 -0.35 13.59 1.56
CA MET A 172 0.52 14.63 1.03
C MET A 172 1.80 14.74 1.88
N PRO A 173 2.87 15.35 1.39
CA PRO A 173 4.06 15.63 2.19
C PRO A 173 3.74 16.42 3.47
N ASP A 174 4.55 16.24 4.53
CA ASP A 174 4.37 16.89 5.83
C ASP A 174 4.56 18.44 5.82
N SER A 175 4.74 19.08 4.66
CA SER A 175 4.97 20.52 4.57
C SER A 175 3.74 21.37 4.87
N GLY A 176 2.53 20.81 4.77
CA GLY A 176 1.28 21.59 4.81
C GLY A 176 1.17 22.51 3.60
N ASP A 177 -0.01 22.57 2.98
CA ASP A 177 -0.26 23.34 1.75
C ASP A 177 0.72 22.97 0.61
N SER A 178 1.14 21.70 0.57
CA SER A 178 1.94 21.12 -0.50
C SER A 178 1.12 21.05 -1.79
N ASP A 179 -0.20 20.94 -1.65
CA ASP A 179 -1.17 21.01 -2.73
C ASP A 179 -1.82 22.41 -2.75
N PRO A 180 -1.76 23.16 -3.87
CA PRO A 180 -2.31 24.51 -3.95
C PRO A 180 -3.83 24.57 -3.84
N ASP A 181 -4.52 23.45 -4.08
CA ASP A 181 -5.98 23.37 -4.06
C ASP A 181 -6.54 22.92 -2.69
N PHE A 182 -5.69 22.34 -1.82
CA PHE A 182 -6.11 21.74 -0.56
C PHE A 182 -5.27 22.23 0.63
N ALA A 183 -5.81 23.18 1.38
CA ALA A 183 -5.14 23.69 2.58
C ALA A 183 -5.11 22.67 3.73
N ASN A 184 -4.08 22.76 4.57
CA ASN A 184 -3.80 21.87 5.71
C ASN A 184 -3.74 20.39 5.30
N ASP A 185 -3.18 20.11 4.12
CA ASP A 185 -2.88 18.76 3.69
C ASP A 185 -1.80 18.09 4.56
N GLY A 186 -1.69 16.78 4.44
CA GLY A 186 -0.67 16.01 5.13
C GLY A 186 -0.80 14.51 4.87
N PRO A 187 0.11 13.71 5.44
CA PRO A 187 0.10 12.26 5.23
C PRO A 187 -1.00 11.57 6.01
N ASN A 188 -1.39 10.40 5.52
CA ASN A 188 -2.20 9.45 6.29
C ASN A 188 -1.29 8.68 7.27
N ARG A 189 -1.77 8.47 8.50
CA ARG A 189 -0.99 7.84 9.58
C ARG A 189 -1.78 6.72 10.27
N ALA A 190 -1.32 5.48 10.13
CA ALA A 190 -1.93 4.32 10.77
C ALA A 190 -1.06 3.78 11.92
N PHE A 191 -1.60 3.82 13.14
CA PHE A 191 -0.95 3.32 14.36
C PHE A 191 -1.58 2.02 14.90
N GLY A 192 -2.87 1.81 14.68
CA GLY A 192 -3.59 0.62 15.15
C GLY A 192 -3.33 -0.63 14.30
N HIS A 193 -3.29 -1.79 14.94
CA HIS A 193 -3.21 -3.09 14.26
C HIS A 193 -4.47 -3.35 13.43
N TYR A 194 -4.28 -3.88 12.22
CA TYR A 194 -5.36 -4.20 11.27
C TYR A 194 -6.28 -3.01 10.94
N SER A 195 -5.79 -1.79 11.15
CA SER A 195 -6.51 -0.57 10.79
C SER A 195 -6.49 -0.34 9.28
N THR A 196 -7.50 0.36 8.79
CA THR A 196 -7.62 0.68 7.36
C THR A 196 -7.86 2.17 7.16
N ILE A 197 -7.07 2.79 6.28
CA ILE A 197 -7.31 4.12 5.72
C ILE A 197 -7.41 3.94 4.21
N SER A 198 -8.58 4.21 3.63
CA SER A 198 -8.77 3.96 2.19
C SER A 198 -8.11 5.00 1.29
N GLY A 199 -7.83 6.21 1.80
CA GLY A 199 -7.18 7.27 1.02
C GLY A 199 -7.44 8.64 1.63
N GLY A 200 -7.56 9.67 0.78
CA GLY A 200 -7.67 11.06 1.23
C GLY A 200 -6.35 11.58 1.80
N TYR A 201 -6.38 12.63 2.63
CA TYR A 201 -5.16 13.21 3.22
C TYR A 201 -5.34 13.55 4.70
N GLY A 202 -4.24 13.54 5.45
CA GLY A 202 -4.22 13.87 6.87
C GLY A 202 -5.04 12.93 7.77
N ASN A 203 -5.47 11.76 7.27
CA ASN A 203 -6.31 10.84 8.03
C ASN A 203 -5.46 10.00 9.01
N GLY A 204 -6.07 9.59 10.12
CA GLY A 204 -5.37 8.86 11.18
C GLY A 204 -6.17 7.72 11.79
N THR A 205 -5.47 6.68 12.26
CA THR A 205 -6.06 5.65 13.12
C THR A 205 -5.18 5.38 14.32
N GLY A 206 -5.71 5.58 15.52
CA GLY A 206 -5.01 5.38 16.79
C GLY A 206 -4.03 6.50 17.15
N PHE A 207 -3.26 6.29 18.21
CA PHE A 207 -2.25 7.24 18.68
C PHE A 207 -0.90 6.57 18.88
N LEU A 208 0.17 7.26 18.51
CA LEU A 208 1.55 6.78 18.68
C LEU A 208 1.89 6.43 20.15
N ALA A 209 1.26 7.11 21.11
CA ALA A 209 1.53 6.92 22.55
C ALA A 209 0.84 5.69 23.17
N SER A 210 -0.10 5.04 22.46
CA SER A 210 -0.86 3.92 23.01
C SER A 210 -1.03 2.80 21.99
N PHE A 211 -0.29 1.71 22.19
CA PHE A 211 -0.15 0.57 21.28
C PHE A 211 -1.42 -0.31 21.10
N ARG A 212 -2.60 0.14 21.56
CA ARG A 212 -3.89 -0.55 21.36
C ARG A 212 -5.05 0.36 20.98
N LEU A 213 -4.85 1.68 20.99
CA LEU A 213 -5.88 2.60 20.52
C LEU A 213 -5.89 2.58 18.99
N GLY A 214 -7.07 2.48 18.39
CA GLY A 214 -7.26 2.42 16.95
C GLY A 214 -7.03 1.04 16.30
N ASP A 215 -6.80 -0.02 17.08
CA ASP A 215 -6.83 -1.39 16.55
C ASP A 215 -8.18 -1.65 15.86
N LEU A 216 -8.18 -2.33 14.71
CA LEU A 216 -9.38 -2.60 13.89
C LEU A 216 -10.12 -1.35 13.40
N ALA A 217 -9.58 -0.15 13.60
CA ALA A 217 -10.25 1.08 13.22
C ALA A 217 -10.26 1.29 11.71
N THR A 218 -11.32 1.93 11.21
CA THR A 218 -11.49 2.20 9.78
C THR A 218 -11.73 3.67 9.52
N VAL A 219 -10.93 4.26 8.61
CA VAL A 219 -11.20 5.54 7.98
C VAL A 219 -11.45 5.33 6.49
N GLY A 220 -12.66 5.58 6.03
CA GLY A 220 -13.03 5.40 4.63
C GLY A 220 -12.43 6.44 3.68
N GLY A 221 -11.87 7.54 4.18
CA GLY A 221 -11.15 8.55 3.40
C GLY A 221 -11.48 9.97 3.83
N GLY A 222 -11.45 10.92 2.89
CA GLY A 222 -11.71 12.34 3.17
C GLY A 222 -10.48 13.08 3.71
N ALA A 223 -10.69 14.12 4.50
CA ALA A 223 -9.63 14.98 4.99
C ALA A 223 -9.61 15.03 6.52
N ARG A 224 -8.46 14.73 7.13
CA ARG A 224 -8.23 14.92 8.57
C ARG A 224 -9.24 14.18 9.47
N ASN A 225 -9.64 12.98 9.07
CA ASN A 225 -10.51 12.11 9.84
C ASN A 225 -9.71 11.17 10.73
N PHE A 226 -10.14 10.96 11.98
CA PHE A 226 -9.42 10.16 12.97
C PHE A 226 -10.32 9.11 13.61
N ALA A 227 -9.98 7.83 13.44
CA ALA A 227 -10.64 6.72 14.13
C ALA A 227 -9.68 6.12 15.17
N ASN A 228 -9.85 6.53 16.42
CA ASN A 228 -8.89 6.32 17.52
C ASN A 228 -9.38 5.31 18.56
N GLY A 229 -10.69 5.04 18.62
CA GLY A 229 -11.23 3.95 19.43
C GLY A 229 -10.91 2.58 18.84
N LEU A 230 -10.76 1.57 19.69
CA LEU A 230 -10.68 0.17 19.24
C LEU A 230 -11.97 -0.18 18.48
N GLY A 231 -11.84 -0.65 17.24
CA GLY A 231 -12.97 -0.95 16.36
C GLY A 231 -13.77 0.27 15.87
N SER A 232 -13.31 1.50 16.13
CA SER A 232 -14.02 2.71 15.72
C SER A 232 -14.03 2.91 14.20
N THR A 233 -15.03 3.62 13.70
CA THR A 233 -15.19 3.87 12.26
C THR A 233 -15.48 5.33 11.97
N VAL A 234 -14.74 5.90 11.02
CA VAL A 234 -15.10 7.16 10.36
C VAL A 234 -15.23 6.92 8.86
N ILE A 235 -16.44 6.99 8.31
CA ILE A 235 -16.66 6.65 6.89
C ILE A 235 -15.98 7.68 5.96
N GLY A 236 -15.96 8.96 6.33
CA GLY A 236 -15.31 10.01 5.54
C GLY A 236 -15.67 11.41 6.00
N GLY A 237 -15.67 12.39 5.08
CA GLY A 237 -15.93 13.80 5.38
C GLY A 237 -14.67 14.57 5.73
N SER A 238 -14.80 15.62 6.55
CA SER A 238 -13.67 16.45 6.98
C SER A 238 -13.63 16.64 8.50
N SER A 239 -12.47 16.43 9.11
CA SER A 239 -12.24 16.72 10.53
C SER A 239 -13.15 15.97 11.50
N ASN A 240 -13.58 14.76 11.14
CA ASN A 240 -14.40 13.90 12.00
C ASN A 240 -13.52 13.03 12.89
N VAL A 241 -13.96 12.77 14.12
CA VAL A 241 -13.20 12.00 15.10
C VAL A 241 -14.09 10.98 15.80
N ALA A 242 -13.62 9.73 15.91
CA ALA A 242 -14.28 8.67 16.67
C ALA A 242 -13.27 8.10 17.69
N THR A 243 -13.42 8.43 18.97
CA THR A 243 -12.49 8.02 20.03
C THR A 243 -13.06 6.91 20.91
N GLY A 244 -14.39 6.80 21.02
CA GLY A 244 -15.04 5.76 21.82
C GLY A 244 -14.80 4.35 21.26
N PHE A 245 -14.74 3.35 22.15
CA PHE A 245 -14.71 1.94 21.76
C PHE A 245 -15.90 1.61 20.84
N SER A 246 -15.64 1.03 19.67
CA SER A 246 -16.66 0.70 18.66
C SER A 246 -17.58 1.87 18.25
N SER A 247 -17.14 3.12 18.45
CA SER A 247 -17.89 4.31 18.04
C SER A 247 -17.87 4.52 16.51
N ALA A 248 -18.85 5.26 16.00
CA ALA A 248 -18.96 5.51 14.56
C ALA A 248 -19.32 6.96 14.22
N VAL A 249 -18.62 7.53 13.24
CA VAL A 249 -19.00 8.77 12.55
C VAL A 249 -19.22 8.48 11.07
N LEU A 250 -20.44 8.66 10.58
CA LEU A 250 -20.81 8.29 9.22
C LEU A 250 -20.37 9.33 8.17
N GLY A 251 -19.97 10.53 8.58
CA GLY A 251 -19.44 11.56 7.69
C GLY A 251 -19.73 12.98 8.17
N GLY A 252 -19.80 13.92 7.23
CA GLY A 252 -20.02 15.34 7.52
C GLY A 252 -18.74 16.08 7.88
N GLU A 253 -18.85 17.15 8.65
CA GLU A 253 -17.72 17.99 9.03
C GLU A 253 -17.67 18.25 10.55
N SER A 254 -16.48 18.11 11.13
CA SER A 254 -16.19 18.42 12.53
C SER A 254 -17.06 17.65 13.54
N ASN A 255 -17.49 16.43 13.23
CA ASN A 255 -18.26 15.60 14.13
C ASN A 255 -17.36 14.78 15.05
N ALA A 256 -17.87 14.44 16.25
CA ALA A 256 -17.15 13.68 17.25
C ALA A 256 -18.04 12.61 17.91
N ALA A 257 -17.57 11.35 17.94
CA ALA A 257 -18.19 10.24 18.66
C ALA A 257 -17.23 9.77 19.75
N ASP A 258 -17.45 10.27 20.97
CA ASP A 258 -16.51 10.11 22.10
C ASP A 258 -16.94 8.96 23.03
N GLY A 259 -18.25 8.78 23.25
CA GLY A 259 -18.76 7.70 24.08
C GLY A 259 -18.53 6.32 23.46
N HIS A 260 -18.39 5.28 24.28
CA HIS A 260 -18.35 3.90 23.81
C HIS A 260 -19.64 3.55 23.07
N GLU A 261 -19.52 2.86 21.94
CA GLU A 261 -20.65 2.45 21.08
C GLU A 261 -21.52 3.64 20.58
N SER A 262 -21.04 4.86 20.74
CA SER A 262 -21.75 6.07 20.31
C SER A 262 -21.72 6.25 18.80
N VAL A 263 -22.75 6.93 18.28
CA VAL A 263 -22.91 7.13 16.83
C VAL A 263 -23.22 8.59 16.51
N VAL A 264 -22.45 9.14 15.56
CA VAL A 264 -22.84 10.35 14.85
C VAL A 264 -23.21 10.01 13.41
N SER A 265 -24.47 10.24 13.05
CA SER A 265 -24.96 9.93 11.70
C SER A 265 -24.43 10.86 10.60
N GLY A 266 -23.79 11.97 10.97
CA GLY A 266 -23.22 12.98 10.10
C GLY A 266 -23.78 14.38 10.37
N GLY A 267 -23.51 15.30 9.45
CA GLY A 267 -23.88 16.73 9.59
C GLY A 267 -22.70 17.59 10.03
N PHE A 268 -22.95 18.63 10.84
CA PHE A 268 -21.91 19.60 11.21
C PHE A 268 -21.80 19.79 12.73
N ARG A 269 -20.59 19.58 13.27
CA ARG A 269 -20.25 19.82 14.69
C ARG A 269 -21.14 19.11 15.71
N ASN A 270 -21.52 17.86 15.45
CA ASN A 270 -22.24 17.05 16.42
C ASN A 270 -21.27 16.33 17.38
N CYS A 271 -21.73 16.07 18.60
CA CYS A 271 -21.02 15.32 19.63
C CYS A 271 -21.91 14.23 20.19
N ALA A 272 -21.52 12.96 20.03
CA ALA A 272 -22.11 11.83 20.76
C ALA A 272 -21.17 11.48 21.93
N GLY A 273 -21.33 12.19 23.04
CA GLY A 273 -20.41 12.15 24.18
C GLY A 273 -20.67 11.08 25.23
N GLY A 274 -21.91 10.59 25.34
CA GLY A 274 -22.27 9.53 26.29
C GLY A 274 -22.18 8.14 25.69
N ASP A 275 -21.97 7.13 26.52
CA ASP A 275 -21.94 5.73 26.09
C ASP A 275 -23.31 5.33 25.45
N GLY A 276 -23.26 4.65 24.31
CA GLY A 276 -24.42 4.25 23.51
C GLY A 276 -25.24 5.41 22.94
N SER A 277 -24.76 6.65 23.02
CA SER A 277 -25.52 7.83 22.60
C SER A 277 -25.56 8.02 21.08
N TRP A 278 -26.54 8.80 20.61
CA TRP A 278 -26.69 9.14 19.20
C TRP A 278 -26.81 10.65 19.02
N ALA A 279 -26.06 11.20 18.08
CA ALA A 279 -26.17 12.61 17.69
C ALA A 279 -26.23 12.79 16.17
N GLY A 280 -27.01 13.77 15.71
CA GLY A 280 -27.11 14.08 14.28
C GLY A 280 -27.68 15.47 13.97
N GLY A 281 -27.45 15.92 12.74
CA GLY A 281 -27.90 17.23 12.27
C GLY A 281 -26.83 18.30 12.43
N THR A 282 -27.09 19.39 13.15
CA THR A 282 -26.13 20.48 13.35
C THR A 282 -26.02 20.89 14.82
N ARG A 283 -24.80 20.80 15.37
CA ARG A 283 -24.48 21.16 16.76
C ARG A 283 -25.35 20.44 17.80
N ALA A 284 -25.76 19.20 17.51
CA ALA A 284 -26.38 18.30 18.47
C ALA A 284 -25.30 17.71 19.38
N GLN A 285 -25.46 17.82 20.70
CA GLN A 285 -24.42 17.45 21.66
C GLN A 285 -25.00 16.61 22.79
N VAL A 286 -24.41 15.43 23.00
CA VAL A 286 -24.57 14.63 24.21
C VAL A 286 -23.37 14.88 25.10
N ARG A 287 -23.59 15.19 26.38
CA ARG A 287 -22.53 15.45 27.35
C ARG A 287 -21.68 14.21 27.61
N LYS A 288 -20.42 14.44 27.98
CA LYS A 288 -19.36 13.43 28.04
C LYS A 288 -19.09 12.90 29.44
N ASP A 289 -18.53 11.70 29.50
CA ASP A 289 -17.98 11.09 30.70
C ASP A 289 -16.88 11.94 31.37
N ASN A 290 -16.63 11.71 32.66
CA ASN A 290 -15.49 12.30 33.36
C ASN A 290 -14.14 11.60 33.09
N ALA A 291 -14.12 10.52 32.32
CA ALA A 291 -12.96 9.64 32.19
C ALA A 291 -11.81 10.27 31.40
N GLY A 292 -11.99 11.47 30.86
CA GLY A 292 -10.93 12.20 30.18
C GLY A 292 -10.43 11.45 28.95
N THR A 293 -11.29 10.62 28.35
CA THR A 293 -11.07 10.12 27.00
C THR A 293 -10.97 11.35 26.09
N SER A 294 -9.96 11.31 25.23
CA SER A 294 -9.26 12.50 24.76
C SER A 294 -10.16 13.47 23.99
N ASN A 295 -9.99 14.78 24.26
CA ASN A 295 -10.73 15.89 23.63
C ASN A 295 -10.36 16.09 22.14
N ASP A 296 -10.34 15.03 21.35
CA ASP A 296 -9.65 15.07 20.06
C ASP A 296 -10.55 15.48 18.89
N GLY A 297 -11.87 15.54 19.09
CA GLY A 297 -12.84 15.91 18.07
C GLY A 297 -13.43 17.31 18.24
N ALA A 298 -13.40 18.13 17.18
CA ALA A 298 -13.96 19.49 17.17
C ALA A 298 -15.45 19.57 17.53
N GLY A 299 -16.22 18.48 17.32
CA GLY A 299 -17.63 18.41 17.70
C GLY A 299 -17.85 18.38 19.21
N CYS A 300 -16.94 17.75 19.94
CA CYS A 300 -17.01 17.49 21.38
C CYS A 300 -16.08 18.39 22.23
N LEU A 301 -15.33 19.31 21.59
CA LEU A 301 -14.30 20.13 22.25
C LEU A 301 -14.83 20.98 23.41
N ASP A 302 -15.99 21.60 23.24
CA ASP A 302 -16.59 22.52 24.22
C ASP A 302 -17.80 21.91 24.96
N VAL A 303 -17.95 20.58 24.87
CA VAL A 303 -19.06 19.88 25.51
C VAL A 303 -18.72 19.61 26.96
N ALA A 304 -19.59 20.07 27.87
CA ALA A 304 -19.42 19.90 29.30
C ALA A 304 -19.45 18.42 29.71
N PHE A 305 -18.64 18.10 30.71
CA PHE A 305 -18.68 16.81 31.40
C PHE A 305 -19.91 16.71 32.30
N THR A 306 -20.47 15.51 32.41
CA THR A 306 -21.68 15.21 33.21
C THR A 306 -21.40 15.10 34.70
N GLY A 307 -20.22 14.63 35.07
CA GLY A 307 -19.91 14.25 36.45
C GLY A 307 -20.00 12.75 36.73
N ASP A 308 -20.54 11.95 35.82
CA ASP A 308 -20.65 10.49 35.90
C ASP A 308 -19.59 9.79 35.03
N SER A 309 -19.58 8.45 35.09
CA SER A 309 -18.52 7.60 34.54
C SER A 309 -18.61 7.37 33.04
N ASP A 310 -19.76 7.66 32.46
CA ASP A 310 -20.16 7.17 31.16
C ASP A 310 -20.71 8.32 30.27
N GLY A 311 -21.15 9.45 30.85
CA GLY A 311 -21.74 10.60 30.14
C GLY A 311 -23.29 10.72 30.27
N ASP A 312 -23.94 11.31 29.27
CA ASP A 312 -25.42 11.36 29.22
C ASP A 312 -25.99 10.15 28.43
N GLU A 313 -25.84 8.95 28.99
CA GLU A 313 -25.87 7.67 28.24
C GLU A 313 -27.12 7.42 27.45
N GLY A 314 -26.97 6.78 26.30
CA GLY A 314 -28.09 6.38 25.46
C GLY A 314 -28.96 7.54 24.96
N THR A 315 -28.54 8.78 25.19
CA THR A 315 -29.30 9.95 24.78
C THR A 315 -29.30 10.07 23.27
N PHE A 316 -30.49 10.32 22.71
CA PHE A 316 -30.68 10.65 21.31
C PHE A 316 -30.83 12.17 21.17
N VAL A 317 -29.98 12.82 20.37
CA VAL A 317 -30.10 14.25 20.07
C VAL A 317 -30.07 14.49 18.57
N TRP A 318 -31.12 15.12 18.05
CA TRP A 318 -31.12 15.70 16.71
C TRP A 318 -31.37 17.20 16.77
N ALA A 319 -30.64 17.95 15.96
CA ALA A 319 -30.86 19.39 15.83
C ALA A 319 -30.78 19.86 14.38
N ASP A 320 -31.73 20.70 13.97
CA ASP A 320 -31.65 21.43 12.72
C ASP A 320 -30.65 22.62 12.80
N LEU A 321 -30.43 23.28 11.66
CA LEU A 321 -29.58 24.47 11.50
C LEU A 321 -30.28 25.76 11.99
N SER A 322 -31.50 25.69 12.53
CA SER A 322 -32.31 26.88 12.80
C SER A 322 -31.72 27.80 13.88
N SER A 323 -30.79 27.29 14.69
CA SER A 323 -30.04 28.06 15.68
C SER A 323 -28.54 27.98 15.44
N GLY A 324 -27.84 29.09 15.68
CA GLY A 324 -26.38 29.10 15.77
C GLY A 324 -25.81 28.45 17.04
N SER A 325 -26.65 28.21 18.05
CA SER A 325 -26.26 27.61 19.33
C SER A 325 -26.30 26.08 19.29
N ALA A 326 -25.46 25.46 20.12
CA ALA A 326 -25.53 24.03 20.38
C ALA A 326 -26.87 23.63 21.04
N PHE A 327 -27.30 22.40 20.77
CA PHE A 327 -28.42 21.77 21.43
C PHE A 327 -27.89 20.59 22.23
N THR A 328 -27.75 20.80 23.54
CA THR A 328 -26.98 19.93 24.44
C THR A 328 -27.91 19.20 25.40
N SER A 329 -27.62 17.93 25.66
CA SER A 329 -28.30 17.14 26.69
C SER A 329 -28.07 17.72 28.10
N THR A 330 -28.99 17.40 29.01
CA THR A 330 -28.97 17.89 30.40
C THR A 330 -29.03 16.75 31.42
N GLY A 331 -29.01 15.50 30.95
CA GLY A 331 -29.05 14.31 31.76
C GLY A 331 -29.03 13.06 30.88
N PRO A 332 -28.86 11.87 31.48
CA PRO A 332 -28.79 10.62 30.75
C PRO A 332 -30.15 10.19 30.18
N ASN A 333 -30.11 9.33 29.16
CA ASN A 333 -31.26 8.66 28.54
C ASN A 333 -32.36 9.60 28.03
N GLN A 334 -31.98 10.75 27.48
CA GLN A 334 -32.94 11.71 26.92
C GLN A 334 -33.26 11.42 25.44
N PHE A 335 -34.43 11.86 24.99
CA PHE A 335 -34.77 11.92 23.57
C PHE A 335 -35.07 13.37 23.20
N LEU A 336 -34.11 14.02 22.54
CA LEU A 336 -34.11 15.45 22.28
C LEU A 336 -34.16 15.72 20.78
N ILE A 337 -35.13 16.52 20.36
CA ILE A 337 -35.19 17.01 18.97
C ILE A 337 -35.43 18.52 18.95
N ARG A 338 -34.57 19.24 18.23
CA ARG A 338 -34.79 20.64 17.85
C ARG A 338 -35.15 20.71 16.36
N SER A 339 -36.41 21.01 16.08
CA SER A 339 -36.94 21.25 14.74
C SER A 339 -37.76 22.54 14.75
N SER A 340 -37.33 23.55 14.00
CA SER A 340 -37.99 24.85 13.88
C SER A 340 -39.43 24.77 13.35
N ASN A 341 -39.76 23.73 12.58
CA ASN A 341 -41.09 23.52 12.02
C ASN A 341 -41.84 22.35 12.68
N GLY A 342 -41.35 21.86 13.82
CA GLY A 342 -41.99 20.78 14.58
C GLY A 342 -41.63 19.36 14.12
N LEU A 343 -42.29 18.39 14.73
CA LEU A 343 -42.16 16.95 14.45
C LEU A 343 -43.42 16.47 13.71
N GLY A 344 -43.23 15.68 12.66
CA GLY A 344 -44.31 15.14 11.82
C GLY A 344 -44.57 13.65 12.06
#